data_AF-A0A7J4GLL7-F1
#
_entry.id   AF-A0A7J4GLL7-F1
#
_cell.length_a   1.000
_cell.length_b   1.000
_cell.length_c   1.000
_cell.angle_alpha   90.00
_cell.angle_beta   90.00
_cell.angle_gamma   90.00
#
_symmetry.space_group_name_H-M   'P 1'
#
loop_
_entity.id
_entity.type
_entity.pdbx_description
1 polymer ?
#
loop_
_entity_poly.entity_id
_entity_poly.type
_entity_poly.pdbx_seq_one_letter_code
_entity_poly.pdbx_strand_id
1 'polypeptide(L)'
;MATSDLLAPILWLLSGIILGHLIPRLPTIIMSRFSFFNPQLPPHPAPVPVDGYLLARVLLMRNLRSLGLFFALIPLILGWLAIIGADSPFGVGLVLGAVWTLLSWSIPEKLGSPSWPWSRSLAEDLQRFRNQSRDENSRCCDSPELFWEVACIRCAACLKVIDNRPRPDLGRKRSDGWFMGALRVWMLDGKSPLGYVELNSNPSNEEE
;
A
#
# COMPACT_ATOMS: atom_id res chain seq x y z
N MET A 1 -19.92 -36.79 19.61
CA MET A 1 -19.14 -36.18 18.50
C MET A 1 -17.86 -35.68 19.11
N ALA A 2 -16.74 -36.29 18.76
CA ALA A 2 -15.47 -35.99 19.41
C ALA A 2 -14.95 -34.64 18.91
N THR A 3 -14.27 -33.89 19.77
CA THR A 3 -13.65 -32.58 19.42
C THR A 3 -12.66 -32.69 18.25
N SER A 4 -12.15 -33.89 17.96
CA SER A 4 -11.33 -34.22 16.78
C SER A 4 -12.07 -34.09 15.45
N ASP A 5 -13.37 -34.36 15.40
CA ASP A 5 -14.14 -34.46 14.15
C ASP A 5 -14.41 -33.07 13.54
N LEU A 6 -14.40 -32.03 14.38
CA LEU A 6 -14.54 -30.62 13.96
C LEU A 6 -13.20 -29.94 13.68
N LEU A 7 -12.09 -30.45 14.24
CA LEU A 7 -10.79 -29.80 14.12
C LEU A 7 -10.33 -29.73 12.65
N ALA A 8 -10.42 -30.84 11.92
CA ALA A 8 -9.95 -30.88 10.54
C ALA A 8 -10.74 -29.93 9.60
N PRO A 9 -12.09 -29.93 9.57
CA PRO A 9 -12.86 -28.95 8.81
C PRO A 9 -12.52 -27.49 9.13
N ILE A 10 -12.29 -27.17 10.41
CA ILE A 10 -11.90 -25.82 10.85
C ILE A 10 -10.52 -25.45 10.29
N LEU A 11 -9.53 -26.35 10.36
CA LEU A 11 -8.20 -26.10 9.81
C LEU A 11 -8.23 -25.92 8.28
N TRP A 12 -9.06 -26.69 7.58
CA TRP A 12 -9.29 -26.53 6.14
C TRP A 12 -9.93 -25.17 5.82
N LEU A 13 -10.95 -24.76 6.58
CA LEU A 13 -11.57 -23.45 6.42
C LEU A 13 -10.56 -22.32 6.63
N LEU A 14 -9.80 -22.36 7.72
CA LEU A 14 -8.81 -21.32 8.06
C LEU A 14 -7.68 -21.24 7.02
N SER A 15 -7.16 -22.39 6.57
CA SER A 15 -6.13 -22.40 5.52
C SER A 15 -6.66 -21.83 4.20
N GLY A 16 -7.92 -22.13 3.84
CA GLY A 16 -8.61 -21.51 2.72
C GLY A 16 -8.72 -19.98 2.86
N ILE A 17 -9.13 -19.49 4.04
CA ILE A 17 -9.22 -18.04 4.31
C ILE A 17 -7.85 -17.36 4.15
N ILE A 18 -6.81 -17.94 4.74
CA ILE A 18 -5.45 -17.39 4.66
C ILE A 18 -4.98 -17.34 3.21
N LEU A 19 -5.17 -18.41 2.43
CA LEU A 19 -4.77 -18.46 1.03
C LEU A 19 -5.60 -17.51 0.16
N GLY A 20 -6.91 -17.48 0.34
CA GLY A 20 -7.81 -16.55 -0.35
C GLY A 20 -7.45 -15.09 -0.08
N HIS A 21 -6.94 -14.79 1.12
CA HIS A 21 -6.44 -13.46 1.47
C HIS A 21 -5.03 -13.18 0.92
N LEU A 22 -4.16 -14.18 0.84
CA LEU A 22 -2.77 -14.04 0.43
C LEU A 22 -2.60 -13.94 -1.10
N ILE A 23 -3.29 -14.79 -1.86
CA ILE A 23 -3.12 -14.90 -3.33
C ILE A 23 -3.27 -13.54 -4.06
N PRO A 24 -4.31 -12.72 -3.79
CA PRO A 24 -4.45 -11.41 -4.43
C PRO A 24 -3.29 -10.46 -4.15
N ARG A 25 -2.55 -10.65 -3.05
CA ARG A 25 -1.44 -9.80 -2.61
C ARG A 25 -0.08 -10.27 -3.12
N LEU A 26 -0.01 -11.45 -3.74
CA LEU A 26 1.26 -11.97 -4.28
C LEU A 26 1.91 -11.04 -5.31
N PRO A 27 1.18 -10.41 -6.25
CA PRO A 27 1.80 -9.48 -7.19
C PRO A 27 2.52 -8.33 -6.49
N THR A 28 1.89 -7.71 -5.48
CA THR A 28 2.51 -6.60 -4.73
C THR A 28 3.64 -7.09 -3.83
N ILE A 29 3.49 -8.23 -3.16
CA ILE A 29 4.53 -8.79 -2.27
C ILE A 29 5.79 -9.19 -3.04
N ILE A 30 5.63 -9.86 -4.18
CA ILE A 30 6.74 -10.45 -4.93
C ILE A 30 7.35 -9.41 -5.87
N MET A 31 6.55 -8.81 -6.76
CA MET A 31 7.09 -7.96 -7.83
C MET A 31 7.72 -6.68 -7.30
N SER A 32 7.13 -6.08 -6.26
CA SER A 32 7.67 -4.84 -5.71
C SER A 32 9.07 -5.02 -5.10
N ARG A 33 9.43 -6.25 -4.71
CA ARG A 33 10.67 -6.59 -3.99
C ARG A 33 11.77 -7.14 -4.89
N PHE A 34 11.49 -7.42 -6.16
CA PHE A 34 12.55 -7.80 -7.10
C PHE A 34 13.45 -6.59 -7.40
N SER A 35 14.77 -6.81 -7.31
CA SER A 35 15.79 -5.77 -7.51
C SER A 35 15.64 -5.04 -8.84
N PHE A 36 15.14 -5.73 -9.88
CA PHE A 36 14.90 -5.17 -11.20
C PHE A 36 13.93 -3.98 -11.19
N PHE A 37 12.92 -3.99 -10.32
CA PHE A 37 11.89 -2.94 -10.29
C PHE A 37 12.25 -1.76 -9.38
N ASN A 38 13.40 -1.81 -8.68
CA ASN A 38 13.75 -0.88 -7.61
C ASN A 38 15.16 -0.23 -7.69
N PRO A 39 15.81 -0.08 -8.86
CA PRO A 39 17.22 0.28 -8.90
C PRO A 39 17.53 1.70 -8.41
N GLN A 40 16.53 2.60 -8.42
CA GLN A 40 16.74 4.04 -8.21
C GLN A 40 16.22 4.57 -6.88
N LEU A 41 15.43 3.79 -6.13
CA LEU A 41 14.94 4.25 -4.83
C LEU A 41 15.97 3.94 -3.74
N PRO A 42 16.28 4.91 -2.87
CA PRO A 42 17.20 4.65 -1.77
C PRO A 42 16.63 3.56 -0.83
N PRO A 43 17.44 2.82 -0.08
CA PRO A 43 16.95 1.82 0.86
C PRO A 43 16.16 2.48 2.00
N HIS A 44 15.08 1.84 2.49
CA HIS A 44 14.32 2.37 3.63
C HIS A 44 15.19 2.38 4.90
N PRO A 45 15.18 3.42 5.77
CA PRO A 45 14.19 4.50 5.90
C PRO A 45 14.46 5.81 5.15
N ALA A 46 15.55 5.91 4.38
CA ALA A 46 16.03 7.16 3.78
C ALA A 46 14.94 7.97 3.06
N PRO A 47 15.01 9.32 3.06
CA PRO A 47 14.08 10.16 2.31
C PRO A 47 14.16 9.86 0.80
N VAL A 48 13.07 10.08 0.08
CA VAL A 48 13.00 9.84 -1.38
C VAL A 48 12.80 11.18 -2.08
N PRO A 49 13.62 11.54 -3.07
CA PRO A 49 13.39 12.78 -3.81
C PRO A 49 12.05 12.72 -4.57
N VAL A 50 11.30 13.82 -4.56
CA VAL A 50 10.03 13.93 -5.30
C VAL A 50 10.32 14.22 -6.77
N ASP A 51 10.74 13.18 -7.48
CA ASP A 51 11.16 13.23 -8.87
C ASP A 51 10.25 12.40 -9.80
N GLY A 52 10.57 12.37 -11.09
CA GLY A 52 9.81 11.59 -12.07
C GLY A 52 9.84 10.07 -11.80
N TYR A 53 10.91 9.56 -11.19
CA TYR A 53 11.06 8.14 -10.87
C TYR A 53 10.13 7.73 -9.73
N LEU A 54 9.95 8.59 -8.73
CA LEU A 54 8.97 8.39 -7.68
C LEU A 54 7.55 8.31 -8.23
N LEU A 55 7.17 9.23 -9.14
CA LEU A 55 5.85 9.19 -9.78
C LEU A 55 5.64 7.88 -10.56
N ALA A 56 6.63 7.49 -11.37
CA ALA A 56 6.59 6.23 -12.11
C ALA A 56 6.45 5.03 -11.16
N ARG A 57 7.11 5.05 -10.00
CA ARG A 57 6.98 4.00 -8.98
C ARG A 57 5.58 3.95 -8.38
N VAL A 58 4.99 5.09 -8.02
CA VAL A 58 3.64 5.14 -7.47
C VAL A 58 2.64 4.54 -8.46
N LEU A 59 2.76 4.87 -9.74
CA LEU A 59 1.92 4.31 -10.80
C LEU A 59 2.18 2.80 -11.02
N LEU A 60 3.42 2.35 -10.94
CA LEU A 60 3.76 0.92 -10.99
C LEU A 60 3.11 0.16 -9.82
N MET A 61 3.21 0.68 -8.59
CA MET A 61 2.59 0.06 -7.41
C MET A 61 1.07 -0.01 -7.54
N ARG A 62 0.44 1.03 -8.11
CA ARG A 62 -0.97 1.01 -8.47
C ARG A 62 -1.31 -0.09 -9.48
N ASN A 63 -0.50 -0.25 -10.52
CA ASN A 63 -0.70 -1.29 -11.54
C ASN A 63 -0.51 -2.69 -10.95
N LEU A 64 0.47 -2.90 -10.08
CA LEU A 64 0.66 -4.17 -9.36
C LEU A 64 -0.53 -4.50 -8.45
N ARG A 65 -1.12 -3.50 -7.81
CA ARG A 65 -2.36 -3.66 -7.05
C ARG A 65 -3.53 -4.05 -7.96
N SER A 66 -3.64 -3.41 -9.12
CA SER A 66 -4.64 -3.79 -10.14
C SER A 66 -4.45 -5.23 -10.60
N LEU A 67 -3.20 -5.67 -10.81
CA LEU A 67 -2.88 -7.06 -11.11
C LEU A 67 -3.36 -8.01 -9.99
N GLY A 68 -3.24 -7.58 -8.73
CA GLY A 68 -3.81 -8.29 -7.58
C GLY A 68 -5.32 -8.53 -7.65
N LEU A 69 -6.09 -7.63 -8.27
CA LEU A 69 -7.53 -7.81 -8.47
C LEU A 69 -7.82 -8.98 -9.40
N PHE A 70 -7.04 -9.14 -10.47
CA PHE A 70 -7.14 -10.30 -11.36
C PHE A 70 -6.75 -11.59 -10.63
N PHE A 71 -5.73 -11.53 -9.77
CA PHE A 71 -5.33 -12.67 -8.95
C PHE A 71 -6.39 -13.07 -7.92
N ALA A 72 -7.29 -12.18 -7.53
CA ALA A 72 -8.43 -12.53 -6.67
C ALA A 72 -9.46 -13.44 -7.37
N LEU A 73 -9.49 -13.47 -8.70
CA LEU A 73 -10.35 -14.41 -9.44
C LEU A 73 -9.91 -15.87 -9.23
N ILE A 74 -8.62 -16.12 -9.00
CA ILE A 74 -8.07 -17.46 -8.81
C ILE A 74 -8.71 -18.16 -7.59
N PRO A 75 -8.60 -17.63 -6.35
CA PRO A 75 -9.24 -18.25 -5.20
C PRO A 75 -10.77 -18.25 -5.28
N LEU A 76 -11.40 -17.28 -5.98
CA LEU A 76 -12.85 -17.30 -6.20
C LEU A 76 -13.28 -18.46 -7.08
N ILE A 77 -12.63 -18.66 -8.23
CA ILE A 77 -12.96 -19.74 -9.17
C ILE A 77 -12.63 -21.10 -8.54
N LEU A 78 -11.43 -21.26 -7.97
CA LEU A 78 -11.04 -22.52 -7.32
C LEU A 78 -11.90 -22.82 -6.10
N GLY A 79 -12.22 -21.82 -5.29
CA GLY A 79 -13.10 -21.96 -4.14
C GLY A 79 -14.52 -22.37 -4.55
N TRP A 80 -15.07 -21.73 -5.59
CA TRP A 80 -16.37 -22.07 -6.15
C TRP A 80 -16.44 -23.52 -6.68
N LEU A 81 -15.42 -23.93 -7.46
CA LEU A 81 -15.32 -25.31 -7.97
C LEU A 81 -15.21 -26.33 -6.83
N ALA A 82 -14.46 -26.01 -5.77
CA ALA A 82 -14.30 -26.88 -4.61
C ALA A 82 -15.60 -27.01 -3.78
N ILE A 83 -16.42 -25.96 -3.73
CA ILE A 83 -17.73 -26.01 -3.08
C ILE A 83 -18.67 -26.92 -3.88
N ILE A 84 -18.82 -26.70 -5.19
CA ILE A 84 -19.74 -27.50 -6.02
C ILE A 84 -19.29 -28.96 -6.15
N GLY A 85 -17.98 -29.20 -6.26
CA GLY A 85 -17.46 -30.55 -6.52
C GLY A 85 -17.36 -31.45 -5.29
N ALA A 86 -17.16 -30.88 -4.10
CA ALA A 86 -16.78 -31.66 -2.92
C ALA A 86 -17.31 -31.11 -1.58
N ASP A 87 -18.20 -30.11 -1.59
CA ASP A 87 -18.72 -29.44 -0.38
C ASP A 87 -17.59 -29.06 0.61
N SER A 88 -16.45 -28.61 0.06
CA SER A 88 -15.21 -28.50 0.84
C SER A 88 -15.19 -27.25 1.72
N PRO A 89 -14.94 -27.38 3.05
CA PRO A 89 -14.70 -26.23 3.93
C PRO A 89 -13.55 -25.34 3.46
N PHE A 90 -12.54 -25.94 2.82
CA PHE A 90 -11.43 -25.19 2.22
C PHE A 90 -11.89 -24.27 1.08
N GLY A 91 -12.80 -24.75 0.22
CA GLY A 91 -13.37 -23.96 -0.86
C GLY A 91 -14.16 -22.76 -0.35
N VAL A 92 -14.97 -22.95 0.69
CA VAL A 92 -15.66 -21.87 1.41
C VAL A 92 -14.65 -20.85 1.95
N GLY A 93 -13.56 -21.32 2.56
CA GLY A 93 -12.51 -20.46 3.07
C GLY A 93 -11.85 -19.60 1.99
N LEU A 94 -11.52 -20.19 0.83
CA LEU A 94 -10.94 -19.46 -0.31
C LEU A 94 -11.85 -18.32 -0.78
N VAL A 95 -13.14 -18.60 -0.95
CA VAL A 95 -14.13 -17.59 -1.37
C VAL A 95 -14.22 -16.49 -0.33
N LEU A 96 -14.39 -16.83 0.95
CA LEU A 96 -14.48 -15.85 2.04
C LEU A 96 -13.25 -14.95 2.11
N GLY A 97 -12.05 -15.51 2.06
CA GLY A 97 -10.79 -14.75 2.09
C GLY A 97 -10.62 -13.82 0.88
N ALA A 98 -11.01 -14.29 -0.30
CA ALA A 98 -10.92 -13.52 -1.53
C ALA A 98 -11.96 -12.38 -1.58
N VAL A 99 -13.21 -12.67 -1.23
CA VAL A 99 -14.29 -11.67 -1.14
C VAL A 99 -13.94 -10.61 -0.11
N TRP A 100 -13.47 -11.01 1.08
CA TRP A 100 -13.02 -10.07 2.11
C TRP A 100 -11.91 -9.16 1.60
N THR A 101 -10.95 -9.73 0.86
CA THR A 101 -9.87 -8.97 0.23
C THR A 101 -10.41 -7.93 -0.75
N LEU A 102 -11.28 -8.32 -1.67
CA LEU A 102 -11.89 -7.40 -2.64
C LEU A 102 -12.69 -6.28 -1.95
N LEU A 103 -13.44 -6.64 -0.90
CA LEU A 103 -14.20 -5.69 -0.11
C LEU A 103 -13.28 -4.67 0.59
N SER A 104 -12.22 -5.16 1.24
CA SER A 104 -11.23 -4.31 1.93
C SER A 104 -10.52 -3.33 1.01
N TRP A 105 -10.43 -3.63 -0.30
CA TRP A 105 -9.81 -2.74 -1.28
C TRP A 105 -10.80 -1.72 -1.84
N SER A 106 -12.10 -2.05 -1.80
CA SER A 106 -13.17 -1.21 -2.34
C SER A 106 -13.65 -0.18 -1.33
N ILE A 107 -13.61 -0.50 -0.03
CA ILE A 107 -14.07 0.38 1.05
C ILE A 107 -12.94 1.34 1.47
N PRO A 108 -13.14 2.67 1.44
CA PRO A 108 -12.18 3.64 1.96
C PRO A 108 -12.16 3.66 3.50
N GLU A 109 -10.99 3.94 4.09
CA GLU A 109 -10.84 4.04 5.56
C GLU A 109 -11.52 5.28 6.14
N LYS A 110 -11.45 6.40 5.42
CA LYS A 110 -12.17 7.65 5.73
C LYS A 110 -12.97 8.08 4.52
N LEU A 111 -14.19 8.57 4.75
CA LEU A 111 -15.01 9.17 3.69
C LEU A 111 -14.23 10.33 3.05
N GLY A 112 -14.02 10.27 1.73
CA GLY A 112 -13.23 11.27 0.98
C GLY A 112 -11.74 10.95 0.84
N SER A 113 -11.21 9.91 1.51
CA SER A 113 -9.84 9.42 1.30
C SER A 113 -9.80 8.31 0.24
N PRO A 114 -8.72 8.18 -0.55
CA PRO A 114 -8.55 7.03 -1.43
C PRO A 114 -8.46 5.74 -0.60
N SER A 115 -9.16 4.68 -1.00
CA SER A 115 -9.17 3.41 -0.26
C SER A 115 -7.82 2.67 -0.30
N TRP A 116 -6.95 3.04 -1.25
CA TRP A 116 -5.63 2.44 -1.43
C TRP A 116 -4.49 3.47 -1.38
N PRO A 117 -3.29 3.07 -0.93
CA PRO A 117 -2.17 3.98 -0.72
C PRO A 117 -1.54 4.55 -2.01
N TRP A 118 -1.59 3.82 -3.13
CA TRP A 118 -1.01 4.26 -4.41
C TRP A 118 -2.08 4.70 -5.41
N SER A 119 -2.66 5.87 -5.19
CA SER A 119 -3.71 6.40 -6.07
C SER A 119 -3.18 7.21 -7.24
N ARG A 120 -4.03 7.43 -8.25
CA ARG A 120 -3.75 8.40 -9.31
C ARG A 120 -3.61 9.81 -8.74
N SER A 121 -4.51 10.17 -7.84
CA SER A 121 -4.53 11.47 -7.17
C SER A 121 -3.23 11.73 -6.42
N LEU A 122 -2.63 10.70 -5.79
CA LEU A 122 -1.32 10.84 -5.15
C LEU A 122 -0.24 11.20 -6.17
N ALA A 123 -0.19 10.54 -7.33
CA ALA A 123 0.80 10.86 -8.36
C ALA A 123 0.59 12.28 -8.92
N GLU A 124 -0.67 12.70 -9.08
CA GLU A 124 -1.04 14.06 -9.50
C GLU A 124 -0.67 15.11 -8.45
N ASP A 125 -0.88 14.83 -7.16
CA ASP A 125 -0.48 15.71 -6.05
C ASP A 125 1.05 15.87 -6.01
N LEU A 126 1.81 14.78 -6.12
CA LEU A 126 3.27 14.83 -6.19
C LEU A 126 3.75 15.64 -7.40
N GLN A 127 3.07 15.47 -8.54
CA GLN A 127 3.36 16.26 -9.74
C GLN A 127 3.07 17.75 -9.51
N ARG A 128 1.98 18.08 -8.82
CA ARG A 128 1.61 19.45 -8.46
C ARG A 128 2.65 20.07 -7.54
N PHE A 129 3.09 19.38 -6.49
CA PHE A 129 4.13 19.86 -5.57
C PHE A 129 5.45 20.12 -6.31
N ARG A 130 5.83 19.22 -7.23
CA ARG A 130 7.01 19.41 -8.07
C ARG A 130 6.88 20.63 -8.98
N ASN A 131 5.73 20.85 -9.58
CA ASN A 131 5.49 22.02 -10.41
C ASN A 131 5.54 23.32 -9.59
N GLN A 132 4.92 23.35 -8.42
CA GLN A 132 4.95 24.49 -7.48
C GLN A 132 6.36 24.81 -7.03
N SER A 133 7.20 23.79 -6.77
CA SER A 133 8.60 24.04 -6.42
C SER A 133 9.41 24.72 -7.54
N ARG A 134 8.99 24.62 -8.80
CA ARG A 134 9.71 25.22 -9.93
C ARG A 134 9.18 26.59 -10.34
N ASP A 135 8.01 26.96 -9.85
CA ASP A 135 7.34 28.20 -10.19
C ASP A 135 7.79 29.33 -9.26
N GLU A 136 8.20 30.46 -9.83
CA GLU A 136 8.81 31.58 -9.08
C GLU A 136 7.86 32.17 -8.03
N ASN A 137 6.56 32.15 -8.30
CA ASN A 137 5.53 32.70 -7.41
C ASN A 137 5.14 31.77 -6.27
N SER A 138 5.39 30.46 -6.40
CA SER A 138 4.95 29.44 -5.44
C SER A 138 6.08 28.61 -4.83
N ARG A 139 7.33 28.81 -5.26
CA ARG A 139 8.50 28.15 -4.69
C ARG A 139 8.68 28.51 -3.21
N CYS A 140 9.13 27.53 -2.43
CA CYS A 140 9.33 27.70 -0.99
C CYS A 140 10.66 28.40 -0.62
N CYS A 141 11.66 28.36 -1.51
CA CYS A 141 12.98 28.98 -1.34
C CYS A 141 13.67 29.09 -2.72
N ASP A 142 14.89 29.63 -2.76
CA ASP A 142 15.61 29.87 -4.02
C ASP A 142 16.02 28.58 -4.77
N SER A 143 16.43 27.55 -4.04
CA SER A 143 16.81 26.23 -4.58
C SER A 143 15.99 25.11 -3.92
N PRO A 144 14.71 24.95 -4.30
CA PRO A 144 13.82 24.01 -3.63
C PRO A 144 14.12 22.56 -4.03
N GLU A 145 14.36 21.72 -3.03
CA GLU A 145 14.59 20.29 -3.19
C GLU A 145 13.57 19.50 -2.37
N LEU A 146 12.58 18.92 -3.03
CA LEU A 146 11.50 18.20 -2.35
C LEU A 146 11.89 16.75 -2.06
N PHE A 147 11.74 16.35 -0.80
CA PHE A 147 11.93 14.99 -0.33
C PHE A 147 10.71 14.48 0.42
N TRP A 148 10.30 13.26 0.09
CA TRP A 148 9.28 12.52 0.82
C TRP A 148 9.95 11.68 1.90
N GLU A 149 9.76 12.07 3.15
CA GLU A 149 10.24 11.39 4.33
C GLU A 149 9.30 10.26 4.75
N VAL A 150 9.42 9.75 5.97
CA VAL A 150 8.52 8.70 6.46
C VAL A 150 7.12 9.27 6.76
N ALA A 151 7.06 10.47 7.35
CA ALA A 151 5.81 11.07 7.83
C ALA A 151 5.30 12.24 6.99
N CYS A 152 6.15 12.94 6.24
CA CYS A 152 5.76 14.14 5.50
C CYS A 152 6.62 14.35 4.24
N ILE A 153 6.17 15.28 3.40
CA ILE A 153 6.93 15.83 2.27
C ILE A 153 7.44 17.20 2.69
N ARG A 154 8.76 17.38 2.66
CA ARG A 154 9.40 18.66 3.01
C ARG A 154 10.47 19.05 2.01
N CYS A 155 10.77 20.35 1.95
CA CYS A 155 11.94 20.85 1.26
C CYS A 155 13.20 20.57 2.09
N ALA A 156 14.24 19.98 1.50
CA ALA A 156 15.52 19.77 2.19
C ALA A 156 16.29 21.09 2.41
N ALA A 157 16.12 22.08 1.53
CA ALA A 157 16.84 23.36 1.62
C ALA A 157 16.28 24.29 2.70
N CYS A 158 14.95 24.46 2.79
CA CYS A 158 14.32 25.38 3.75
C CYS A 158 13.51 24.69 4.85
N LEU A 159 13.46 23.35 4.87
CA LEU A 159 12.72 22.53 5.84
C LEU A 159 11.20 22.78 5.90
N LYS A 160 10.66 23.63 5.01
CA LYS A 160 9.22 23.87 4.91
C LYS A 160 8.50 22.56 4.56
N VAL A 161 7.53 22.22 5.39
CA VAL A 161 6.64 21.07 5.15
C VAL A 161 5.59 21.49 4.13
N ILE A 162 5.50 20.73 3.04
CA ILE A 162 4.53 20.96 1.97
C ILE A 162 3.27 20.15 2.22
N ASP A 163 3.42 18.92 2.70
CA ASP A 163 2.30 18.02 2.95
C ASP A 163 2.64 17.02 4.06
N ASN A 164 1.69 16.75 4.95
CA ASN A 164 1.84 15.89 6.13
C ASN A 164 1.49 14.41 5.88
N ARG A 165 1.37 13.98 4.61
CA ARG A 165 1.04 12.59 4.32
C ARG A 165 2.22 11.66 4.58
N PRO A 166 1.98 10.55 5.30
CA PRO A 166 3.00 9.55 5.47
C PRO A 166 3.29 8.86 4.13
N ARG A 167 4.50 8.37 3.99
CA ARG A 167 4.90 7.67 2.78
C ARG A 167 4.39 6.23 2.78
N PRO A 168 3.61 5.81 1.76
CA PRO A 168 3.22 4.42 1.63
C PRO A 168 4.44 3.54 1.30
N ASP A 169 4.30 2.22 1.44
CA ASP A 169 5.39 1.31 1.04
C ASP A 169 5.64 1.45 -0.47
N LEU A 170 6.86 1.71 -0.87
CA LEU A 170 7.23 1.79 -2.29
C LEU A 170 7.89 0.49 -2.75
N GLY A 171 7.73 -0.61 -1.99
CA GLY A 171 8.42 -1.88 -2.24
C GLY A 171 9.93 -1.75 -2.10
N ARG A 172 10.39 -0.84 -1.23
CA ARG A 172 11.82 -0.56 -1.04
C ARG A 172 12.52 -1.72 -0.34
N LYS A 173 13.81 -1.92 -0.66
CA LYS A 173 14.64 -2.84 0.13
C LYS A 173 14.69 -2.31 1.57
N ARG A 174 14.42 -3.21 2.53
CA ARG A 174 14.42 -2.92 3.97
C ARG A 174 15.53 -3.73 4.64
N SER A 175 16.04 -3.21 5.76
CA SER A 175 16.94 -3.92 6.68
C SER A 175 16.28 -5.12 7.33
N ASP A 176 14.96 -5.07 7.54
CA ASP A 176 14.17 -6.07 8.29
C ASP A 176 14.07 -7.44 7.60
N GLY A 177 14.65 -7.59 6.41
CA GLY A 177 14.61 -8.82 5.61
C GLY A 177 13.35 -8.97 4.75
N TRP A 178 13.38 -9.96 3.86
CA TRP A 178 12.31 -10.19 2.89
C TRP A 178 11.00 -10.65 3.56
N PHE A 179 11.08 -11.59 4.51
CA PHE A 179 9.91 -12.17 5.19
C PHE A 179 9.11 -11.13 5.97
N MET A 180 9.77 -10.33 6.83
CA MET A 180 9.08 -9.28 7.60
C MET A 180 8.49 -8.20 6.69
N GLY A 181 9.17 -7.88 5.59
CA GLY A 181 8.63 -6.99 4.57
C GLY A 181 7.36 -7.56 3.92
N ALA A 182 7.38 -8.83 3.52
CA ALA A 182 6.24 -9.51 2.93
C ALA A 182 5.04 -9.57 3.88
N LEU A 183 5.28 -9.96 5.14
CA LEU A 183 4.27 -10.00 6.20
C LEU A 183 3.60 -8.63 6.40
N ARG A 184 4.39 -7.56 6.43
CA ARG A 184 3.86 -6.20 6.58
C ARG A 184 3.00 -5.78 5.41
N VAL A 185 3.41 -6.08 4.17
CA VAL A 185 2.58 -5.78 2.98
C VAL A 185 1.30 -6.60 2.99
N TRP A 186 1.38 -7.86 3.45
CA TRP A 186 0.21 -8.72 3.58
C TRP A 186 -0.81 -8.17 4.60
N MET A 187 -0.33 -7.66 5.74
CA MET A 187 -1.19 -7.11 6.81
C MET A 187 -1.68 -5.68 6.54
N LEU A 188 -0.82 -4.79 6.04
CA LEU A 188 -1.09 -3.36 5.90
C LEU A 188 -1.46 -2.92 4.49
N ASP A 189 -1.44 -3.83 3.51
CA ASP A 189 -1.68 -3.50 2.09
C ASP A 189 -0.76 -2.38 1.55
N GLY A 190 0.41 -2.22 2.17
CA GLY A 190 1.39 -1.17 1.85
C GLY A 190 1.03 0.22 2.38
N LYS A 191 0.00 0.35 3.22
CA LYS A 191 -0.25 1.55 4.00
C LYS A 191 0.90 1.78 4.98
N SER A 192 1.16 3.04 5.28
CA SER A 192 2.15 3.37 6.31
C SER A 192 1.59 2.97 7.68
N PRO A 193 2.42 2.41 8.58
CA PRO A 193 1.98 2.10 9.94
C PRO A 193 1.69 3.36 10.77
N LEU A 194 2.16 4.53 10.33
CA LEU A 194 1.88 5.80 11.00
C LEU A 194 0.44 6.30 10.75
N GLY A 195 -0.27 5.72 9.77
CA GLY A 195 -1.58 6.22 9.34
C GLY A 195 -1.51 7.67 8.82
N TYR A 196 -2.64 8.21 8.37
CA TYR A 196 -2.73 9.64 8.08
C TYR A 196 -2.67 10.40 9.41
N VAL A 197 -1.47 10.84 9.80
CA VAL A 197 -1.30 11.76 10.92
C VAL A 197 -1.75 13.14 10.42
N GLU A 198 -2.95 13.55 10.80
CA GLU A 198 -3.32 14.96 10.78
C GLU A 198 -2.47 15.66 11.83
N LEU A 199 -1.26 16.08 11.45
CA LEU A 199 -0.53 17.08 12.22
C LEU A 199 -1.36 18.36 12.09
N ASN A 200 -2.07 18.73 13.16
CA ASN A 200 -2.80 20.00 13.26
C ASN A 200 -1.91 21.12 12.71
N SER A 201 -2.21 21.59 11.50
CA SER A 201 -1.65 22.81 10.97
C SER A 201 -2.38 23.98 11.64
N ASN A 202 -1.87 24.42 12.79
CA ASN A 202 -1.68 25.84 13.12
C ASN A 202 -1.33 26.01 14.60
N PRO A 203 -0.19 26.67 14.86
CA PRO A 203 -0.25 27.90 15.64
C PRO A 203 0.50 28.98 14.87
N SER A 204 -0.16 29.62 13.92
CA SER A 204 0.26 30.93 13.43
C SER A 204 -0.97 31.66 12.91
N ASN A 205 -1.77 32.12 13.86
CA ASN A 205 -2.65 33.29 13.78
C ASN A 205 -3.00 33.68 15.23
N GLU A 206 -1.97 33.81 16.07
CA GLU A 206 -2.00 34.70 17.22
C GLU A 206 -0.99 35.79 16.88
N GLU A 207 -1.50 36.90 16.39
CA GLU A 207 -1.17 38.26 16.83
C GLU A 207 -1.91 39.26 15.91
N GLU A 208 -2.64 40.15 16.58
CA GLU A 208 -3.38 41.30 16.06
C GLU A 208 -2.50 42.27 15.27
#